data_AF-A0A024T8U6-F1
#
_entry.id   AF-A0A024T8U6-F1
#
_cell.length_a   1.000
_cell.length_b   1.000
_cell.length_c   1.000
_cell.angle_alpha   90.00
_cell.angle_beta   90.00
_cell.angle_gamma   90.00
#
_symmetry.space_group_name_H-M   'P 1'
#
loop_
_entity.id
_entity.type
_entity.pdbx_description
1 polymer ?
#
loop_
_entity_poly.entity_id
_entity_poly.type
_entity_poly.pdbx_seq_one_letter_code
_entity_poly.pdbx_strand_id
1 'polypeptide(L)'
;MKLSKVALIGLLFVVAKVQAQDALPASDDTPVVQINSYENALEGVDKTTQGEIAAEAALDAGATEEQAAEIADAIDNEGASAASASLDAGLSKSEAVEVITAVVEAAEDVPSQGEVAAEAAADAGATDAQAEEIQDAIDNGASAAEAASDAGLSNSQIADVIEEVTAASEQIADPADVAAAAAIETGASSSEALEIAAAVDEGDSAALAATEAGLEPEAVAEIVSEVVDSAENVSDPADVAAAAALDNGATASEAVEVAEAVDSGSSAAAAADDIGLDAEAIADVVDQVSTSSDNVAAPADVAADAAIDAGASADQVEDLVAAVEAGATAEDAAEDAGLSSAAVDAVEDQVADSTDNQAPAADVVAAAAADAAIADVVDQVSTSSDNVAAPADVAADAAIDAGASADQVEDLVAAVEAGATAEDAAEDAGLSSAAVDAVEDQVADSTDNQAPAADVVAAAAADAGASDEQVADIAEAVDDGASPADAAEDAGLSASEVAQVEDVLAATPSFDENGLELAGHDNMPEVYGEITGNYSVGEEEEAPAPKTTLGRLIDAIKSYLTTAPSSPSLRSRPQCATSA
;
A
#
# COMPACT_ATOMS: atom_id res chain seq x y z
N MET A 1 33.64 -41.30 47.14
CA MET A 1 34.25 -40.18 47.91
C MET A 1 34.02 -38.89 47.12
N LYS A 2 33.63 -37.79 47.76
CA LYS A 2 33.50 -36.49 47.09
C LYS A 2 34.89 -35.88 46.92
N LEU A 3 35.30 -35.60 45.68
CA LEU A 3 36.38 -34.65 45.40
C LEU A 3 35.74 -33.28 45.11
N SER A 4 36.36 -32.22 45.63
CA SER A 4 35.75 -30.89 45.71
C SER A 4 35.73 -30.18 44.35
N LYS A 5 34.64 -29.46 44.04
CA LYS A 5 34.45 -28.71 42.78
C LYS A 5 35.57 -27.69 42.50
N VAL A 6 36.30 -27.23 43.53
CA VAL A 6 37.42 -26.28 43.40
C VAL A 6 38.67 -26.90 42.76
N ALA A 7 38.83 -28.23 42.81
CA ALA A 7 40.03 -28.90 42.27
C ALA A 7 39.95 -29.19 40.75
N LEU A 8 38.75 -29.17 40.15
CA LEU A 8 38.58 -29.39 38.71
C LEU A 8 38.83 -28.11 37.90
N ILE A 9 38.40 -26.96 38.44
CA ILE A 9 38.57 -25.63 37.84
C ILE A 9 40.06 -25.27 37.72
N GLY A 10 40.88 -25.65 38.71
CA GLY A 10 42.32 -25.35 38.72
C GLY A 10 43.18 -26.13 37.70
N LEU A 11 42.66 -27.19 37.08
CA LEU A 11 43.41 -27.97 36.06
C LEU A 11 43.09 -27.51 34.63
N LEU A 12 41.86 -27.05 34.38
CA LEU A 12 41.45 -26.46 33.10
C LEU A 12 42.10 -25.09 32.85
N PHE A 13 42.30 -24.29 33.91
CA PHE A 13 42.87 -22.93 33.79
C PHE A 13 44.37 -22.86 33.47
N VAL A 14 45.08 -24.00 33.36
CA VAL A 14 46.53 -24.05 33.10
C VAL A 14 46.87 -24.47 31.67
N VAL A 15 45.92 -25.06 30.91
CA VAL A 15 46.15 -25.44 29.51
C VAL A 15 45.85 -24.27 28.55
N ALA A 16 44.96 -23.35 28.92
CA ALA A 16 44.53 -22.21 28.09
C ALA A 16 45.50 -21.00 28.03
N LYS A 17 46.79 -21.15 28.39
CA LYS A 17 47.76 -20.03 28.43
C LYS A 17 49.13 -20.29 27.80
N VAL A 18 49.31 -21.40 27.06
CA VAL A 18 50.56 -21.67 26.29
C VAL A 18 50.25 -22.27 24.91
N GLN A 19 49.56 -21.50 24.07
CA GLN A 19 49.71 -21.46 22.61
C GLN A 19 48.81 -20.35 22.02
N ALA A 20 49.23 -19.11 22.25
CA ALA A 20 48.78 -17.96 21.46
C ALA A 20 50.00 -17.44 20.70
N GLN A 21 50.17 -17.92 19.46
CA GLN A 21 50.96 -17.31 18.38
C GLN A 21 50.74 -18.11 17.09
N ASP A 22 50.43 -17.38 16.01
CA ASP A 22 50.34 -17.80 14.61
C ASP A 22 49.27 -18.84 14.21
N ALA A 23 48.00 -18.38 14.12
CA ALA A 23 47.10 -18.69 12.99
C ALA A 23 45.96 -17.65 12.90
N LEU A 24 45.52 -17.35 11.68
CA LEU A 24 44.50 -16.38 11.28
C LEU A 24 43.13 -16.61 11.95
N PRO A 25 42.32 -15.57 12.22
CA PRO A 25 40.91 -15.74 12.57
C PRO A 25 40.07 -16.05 11.32
N ALA A 26 39.19 -17.03 11.45
CA ALA A 26 37.98 -17.22 10.67
C ALA A 26 36.85 -17.44 11.69
N SER A 27 35.65 -16.93 11.41
CA SER A 27 34.44 -16.99 12.24
C SER A 27 34.58 -16.47 13.68
N ASP A 28 34.16 -15.21 13.90
CA ASP A 28 33.64 -14.80 15.21
C ASP A 28 32.18 -15.28 15.31
N ASP A 29 32.01 -16.44 15.93
CA ASP A 29 30.71 -17.00 16.29
C ASP A 29 30.41 -16.57 17.74
N THR A 30 30.03 -15.30 17.91
CA THR A 30 29.50 -14.78 19.17
C THR A 30 27.99 -15.00 19.20
N PRO A 31 27.43 -15.73 20.18
CA PRO A 31 25.98 -15.85 20.30
C PRO A 31 25.42 -14.50 20.75
N VAL A 32 24.94 -13.72 19.78
CA VAL A 32 24.00 -12.63 20.01
C VAL A 32 22.72 -13.24 20.55
N VAL A 33 22.06 -12.54 21.47
CA VAL A 33 20.77 -12.99 21.99
C VAL A 33 19.72 -12.61 20.94
N GLN A 34 19.39 -13.56 20.06
CA GLN A 34 18.17 -13.45 19.25
C GLN A 34 16.98 -13.30 20.19
N ILE A 35 16.25 -12.20 20.02
CA ILE A 35 14.89 -12.07 20.51
C ILE A 35 14.04 -12.80 19.47
N ASN A 36 13.31 -13.82 19.89
CA ASN A 36 12.42 -14.55 18.99
C ASN A 36 11.18 -13.69 18.72
N SER A 37 11.21 -12.91 17.63
CA SER A 37 10.03 -12.55 16.84
C SER A 37 9.46 -13.82 16.18
N TYR A 38 8.23 -13.77 15.67
CA TYR A 38 7.43 -14.95 15.32
C TYR A 38 7.59 -15.44 13.87
N GLU A 39 8.82 -15.65 13.40
CA GLU A 39 9.07 -16.17 12.05
C GLU A 39 9.62 -17.59 12.10
N ASN A 40 8.77 -18.58 11.78
CA ASN A 40 9.16 -19.79 11.04
C ASN A 40 7.93 -20.66 10.72
N ALA A 41 7.39 -20.50 9.51
CA ALA A 41 6.50 -21.50 8.91
C ALA A 41 6.52 -21.53 7.36
N LEU A 42 7.35 -20.72 6.69
CA LEU A 42 7.65 -20.81 5.26
C LEU A 42 9.17 -21.00 5.10
N GLU A 43 9.56 -22.06 4.40
CA GLU A 43 10.96 -22.38 4.05
C GLU A 43 11.04 -22.27 2.52
N GLY A 44 10.78 -21.06 2.01
CA GLY A 44 11.07 -20.59 0.66
C GLY A 44 12.42 -19.87 0.61
N VAL A 45 12.81 -19.31 -0.54
CA VAL A 45 14.10 -18.61 -0.65
C VAL A 45 14.04 -17.31 0.16
N ASP A 46 14.99 -17.14 1.07
CA ASP A 46 15.28 -15.90 1.79
C ASP A 46 15.91 -14.91 0.77
N LYS A 47 15.07 -14.40 -0.15
CA LYS A 47 15.44 -13.36 -1.13
C LYS A 47 15.43 -12.04 -0.34
N THR A 48 16.57 -11.36 -0.31
CA THR A 48 16.71 -10.07 0.38
C THR A 48 15.87 -9.03 -0.37
N THR A 49 15.00 -8.31 0.33
CA THR A 49 14.12 -7.30 -0.29
C THR A 49 14.91 -6.06 -0.72
N GLN A 50 14.30 -5.21 -1.56
CA GLN A 50 14.91 -3.93 -1.92
C GLN A 50 15.05 -3.01 -0.70
N GLY A 51 14.06 -2.96 0.18
CA GLY A 51 14.14 -2.24 1.45
C GLY A 51 15.28 -2.75 2.34
N GLU A 52 15.51 -4.05 2.43
CA GLU A 52 16.67 -4.62 3.15
C GLU A 52 18.01 -4.22 2.52
N ILE A 53 18.12 -4.25 1.19
CA ILE A 53 19.33 -3.81 0.44
C ILE A 53 19.58 -2.32 0.69
N ALA A 54 18.54 -1.49 0.55
CA ALA A 54 18.60 -0.05 0.76
C ALA A 54 18.98 0.29 2.22
N ALA A 55 18.43 -0.44 3.20
CA ALA A 55 18.77 -0.28 4.61
C ALA A 55 20.23 -0.66 4.92
N GLU A 56 20.75 -1.77 4.37
CA GLU A 56 22.18 -2.12 4.54
C GLU A 56 23.09 -1.07 3.90
N ALA A 57 22.76 -0.60 2.69
CA ALA A 57 23.47 0.48 2.01
C ALA A 57 23.44 1.80 2.80
N ALA A 58 22.29 2.19 3.35
CA ALA A 58 22.14 3.38 4.18
C ALA A 58 23.00 3.31 5.44
N LEU A 59 23.06 2.15 6.11
CA LEU A 59 23.91 1.93 7.29
C LEU A 59 25.40 2.03 6.95
N ASP A 60 25.84 1.50 5.81
CA ASP A 60 27.23 1.58 5.35
C ASP A 60 27.62 3.00 4.90
N ALA A 61 26.68 3.75 4.30
CA ALA A 61 26.82 5.18 3.98
C ALA A 61 26.92 6.06 5.24
N GLY A 62 26.25 5.66 6.33
CA GLY A 62 26.41 6.24 7.68
C GLY A 62 25.12 6.66 8.38
N ALA A 63 23.96 6.23 7.90
CA ALA A 63 22.66 6.43 8.53
C ALA A 63 22.57 5.74 9.90
N THR A 64 21.48 6.02 10.62
CA THR A 64 21.15 5.33 11.88
C THR A 64 20.28 4.09 11.64
N GLU A 65 20.25 3.18 12.62
CA GLU A 65 19.33 2.00 12.61
C GLU A 65 17.84 2.40 12.49
N GLU A 66 17.48 3.62 12.90
CA GLU A 66 16.13 4.18 12.82
C GLU A 66 15.81 4.62 11.38
N GLN A 67 16.70 5.41 10.76
CA GLN A 67 16.57 5.85 9.37
C GLN A 67 16.66 4.69 8.36
N ALA A 68 17.48 3.68 8.64
CA ALA A 68 17.58 2.50 7.78
C ALA A 68 16.31 1.64 7.82
N ALA A 69 15.65 1.56 8.99
CA ALA A 69 14.35 0.90 9.10
C ALA A 69 13.23 1.70 8.41
N GLU A 70 13.25 3.03 8.54
CA GLU A 70 12.34 3.94 7.84
C GLU A 70 12.45 3.82 6.31
N ILE A 71 13.67 3.70 5.77
CA ILE A 71 13.90 3.46 4.34
C ILE A 71 13.36 2.08 3.89
N ALA A 72 13.60 1.03 4.67
CA ALA A 72 13.10 -0.31 4.33
C ALA A 72 11.56 -0.35 4.32
N ASP A 73 10.93 0.25 5.32
CA ASP A 73 9.46 0.29 5.46
C ASP A 73 8.82 1.06 4.30
N ALA A 74 9.39 2.22 3.93
CA ALA A 74 8.91 3.02 2.80
C ALA A 74 9.01 2.28 1.46
N ILE A 75 10.11 1.56 1.20
CA ILE A 75 10.29 0.82 -0.06
C ILE A 75 9.38 -0.42 -0.08
N ASP A 76 9.47 -1.29 0.93
CA ASP A 76 8.82 -2.61 0.91
C ASP A 76 7.31 -2.55 1.23
N ASN A 77 6.82 -1.52 1.95
CA ASN A 77 5.41 -1.42 2.37
C ASN A 77 4.68 -0.15 1.88
N GLU A 78 5.38 0.91 1.47
CA GLU A 78 4.75 2.15 0.95
C GLU A 78 5.00 2.36 -0.56
N GLY A 79 5.77 1.47 -1.22
CA GLY A 79 6.07 1.55 -2.65
C GLY A 79 6.95 2.74 -3.06
N ALA A 80 7.72 3.31 -2.12
CA ALA A 80 8.55 4.47 -2.38
C ALA A 80 9.87 4.09 -3.07
N SER A 81 10.30 4.90 -4.05
CA SER A 81 11.65 4.81 -4.63
C SER A 81 12.75 4.97 -3.58
N ALA A 82 13.90 4.32 -3.75
CA ALA A 82 15.02 4.44 -2.83
C ALA A 82 15.56 5.89 -2.76
N ALA A 83 15.40 6.66 -3.84
CA ALA A 83 15.66 8.09 -3.89
C ALA A 83 14.75 8.90 -2.93
N SER A 84 13.43 8.70 -3.00
CA SER A 84 12.46 9.40 -2.15
C SER A 84 12.58 8.96 -0.68
N ALA A 85 12.54 7.66 -0.41
CA ALA A 85 12.70 7.07 0.92
C ALA A 85 13.99 7.55 1.63
N SER A 86 15.12 7.59 0.92
CA SER A 86 16.38 8.10 1.48
C SER A 86 16.31 9.58 1.87
N LEU A 87 15.63 10.41 1.06
CA LEU A 87 15.55 11.85 1.30
C LEU A 87 14.62 12.18 2.46
N ASP A 88 13.51 11.46 2.60
CA ASP A 88 12.53 11.67 3.68
C ASP A 88 13.04 11.14 5.03
N ALA A 89 13.72 9.99 5.05
CA ALA A 89 14.55 9.55 6.18
C ALA A 89 15.73 10.51 6.49
N GLY A 90 15.93 11.56 5.70
CA GLY A 90 16.81 12.69 6.02
C GLY A 90 18.29 12.43 5.76
N LEU A 91 18.63 11.49 4.86
CA LEU A 91 20.01 11.28 4.40
C LEU A 91 20.51 12.50 3.62
N SER A 92 21.82 12.71 3.56
CA SER A 92 22.39 13.69 2.64
C SER A 92 22.32 13.17 1.20
N LYS A 93 22.28 14.09 0.22
CA LYS A 93 22.29 13.75 -1.22
C LYS A 93 23.40 12.78 -1.65
N SER A 94 24.52 12.71 -0.92
CA SER A 94 25.59 11.74 -1.19
C SER A 94 25.36 10.37 -0.57
N GLU A 95 24.69 10.30 0.58
CA GLU A 95 24.30 9.03 1.21
C GLU A 95 23.12 8.41 0.43
N ALA A 96 22.12 9.22 0.02
CA ALA A 96 21.02 8.76 -0.83
C ALA A 96 21.50 8.15 -2.16
N VAL A 97 22.48 8.77 -2.83
CA VAL A 97 23.06 8.17 -4.05
C VAL A 97 23.81 6.85 -3.78
N GLU A 98 24.43 6.68 -2.61
CA GLU A 98 25.03 5.39 -2.23
C GLU A 98 23.96 4.30 -2.00
N VAL A 99 22.75 4.67 -1.57
CA VAL A 99 21.59 3.77 -1.45
C VAL A 99 21.02 3.40 -2.83
N ILE A 100 20.67 4.40 -3.66
CA ILE A 100 20.12 4.21 -5.00
C ILE A 100 21.01 3.28 -5.84
N THR A 101 22.33 3.55 -5.88
CA THR A 101 23.26 2.70 -6.62
C THR A 101 23.29 1.26 -6.11
N ALA A 102 23.14 1.02 -4.80
CA ALA A 102 23.13 -0.33 -4.26
C ALA A 102 21.85 -1.12 -4.60
N VAL A 103 20.69 -0.45 -4.65
CA VAL A 103 19.42 -1.06 -5.09
C VAL A 103 19.47 -1.41 -6.57
N VAL A 104 19.91 -0.48 -7.42
CA VAL A 104 20.05 -0.72 -8.86
C VAL A 104 21.12 -1.78 -9.18
N GLU A 105 22.29 -1.75 -8.53
CA GLU A 105 23.33 -2.79 -8.68
C GLU A 105 22.83 -4.20 -8.26
N ALA A 106 21.80 -4.30 -7.41
CA ALA A 106 21.18 -5.57 -7.04
C ALA A 106 20.11 -6.02 -8.06
N ALA A 107 19.37 -5.08 -8.66
CA ALA A 107 18.41 -5.35 -9.71
C ALA A 107 19.07 -5.83 -11.02
N GLU A 108 20.31 -5.42 -11.32
CA GLU A 108 21.09 -5.89 -12.50
C GLU A 108 21.25 -7.43 -12.58
N ASP A 109 21.18 -8.15 -11.45
CA ASP A 109 21.33 -9.61 -11.38
C ASP A 109 19.96 -10.37 -11.51
N VAL A 110 18.84 -9.66 -11.70
CA VAL A 110 17.49 -10.25 -11.87
C VAL A 110 17.37 -10.94 -13.25
N PRO A 111 16.99 -12.23 -13.33
CA PRO A 111 16.79 -12.91 -14.61
C PRO A 111 15.49 -12.44 -15.31
N SER A 112 15.44 -12.57 -16.65
CA SER A 112 14.22 -12.23 -17.38
C SER A 112 13.05 -13.15 -17.03
N GLN A 113 11.82 -12.63 -17.13
CA GLN A 113 10.61 -13.38 -16.80
C GLN A 113 10.49 -14.70 -17.55
N GLY A 114 10.86 -14.74 -18.84
CA GLY A 114 10.89 -15.97 -19.62
C GLY A 114 11.86 -17.03 -19.06
N GLU A 115 13.00 -16.62 -18.48
CA GLU A 115 13.92 -17.53 -17.78
C GLU A 115 13.36 -17.97 -16.42
N VAL A 116 12.80 -17.04 -15.63
CA VAL A 116 12.18 -17.33 -14.33
C VAL A 116 11.01 -18.30 -14.47
N ALA A 117 10.05 -18.00 -15.35
CA ALA A 117 8.88 -18.83 -15.60
C ALA A 117 9.24 -20.23 -16.10
N ALA A 118 10.28 -20.35 -16.93
CA ALA A 118 10.75 -21.64 -17.43
C ALA A 118 11.39 -22.51 -16.36
N GLU A 119 12.20 -21.94 -15.44
CA GLU A 119 12.77 -22.68 -14.32
C GLU A 119 11.68 -23.02 -13.28
N ALA A 120 10.79 -22.08 -12.95
CA ALA A 120 9.63 -22.32 -12.07
C ALA A 120 8.74 -23.45 -12.62
N ALA A 121 8.43 -23.43 -13.92
CA ALA A 121 7.69 -24.50 -14.59
C ALA A 121 8.45 -25.84 -14.53
N ALA A 122 9.78 -25.84 -14.70
CA ALA A 122 10.60 -27.04 -14.63
C ALA A 122 10.62 -27.65 -13.21
N ASP A 123 10.72 -26.83 -12.17
CA ASP A 123 10.66 -27.26 -10.76
C ASP A 123 9.24 -27.71 -10.36
N ALA A 124 8.20 -27.05 -10.87
CA ALA A 124 6.80 -27.52 -10.83
C ALA A 124 6.57 -28.82 -11.64
N GLY A 125 7.58 -29.30 -12.38
CA GLY A 125 7.62 -30.62 -13.01
C GLY A 125 7.15 -30.66 -14.47
N ALA A 126 7.19 -29.52 -15.17
CA ALA A 126 7.06 -29.46 -16.62
C ALA A 126 8.19 -30.24 -17.33
N THR A 127 8.06 -30.45 -18.63
CA THR A 127 9.14 -31.01 -19.46
C THR A 127 9.99 -29.91 -20.05
N ASP A 128 11.25 -30.21 -20.40
CA ASP A 128 12.19 -29.27 -21.05
C ASP A 128 11.55 -28.52 -22.24
N ALA A 129 10.67 -29.20 -23.00
CA ALA A 129 9.99 -28.64 -24.16
C ALA A 129 8.74 -27.81 -23.84
N GLN A 130 8.20 -27.91 -22.63
CA GLN A 130 7.15 -27.02 -22.14
C GLN A 130 7.77 -25.78 -21.50
N ALA A 131 8.88 -25.92 -20.78
CA ALA A 131 9.66 -24.77 -20.29
C ALA A 131 10.19 -23.91 -21.46
N GLU A 132 10.73 -24.53 -22.52
CA GLU A 132 11.13 -23.83 -23.77
C GLU A 132 9.91 -23.19 -24.49
N GLU A 133 8.71 -23.78 -24.41
CA GLU A 133 7.46 -23.22 -24.99
C GLU A 133 6.88 -22.06 -24.16
N ILE A 134 7.07 -22.07 -22.84
CA ILE A 134 6.70 -20.97 -21.92
C ILE A 134 7.66 -19.79 -22.10
N GLN A 135 8.98 -20.03 -22.10
CA GLN A 135 9.98 -19.00 -22.34
C GLN A 135 9.77 -18.33 -23.70
N ASP A 136 9.67 -19.11 -24.79
CA ASP A 136 9.41 -18.57 -26.13
C ASP A 136 8.09 -17.76 -26.19
N ALA A 137 7.10 -18.03 -25.34
CA ALA A 137 5.84 -17.28 -25.32
C ALA A 137 5.99 -15.93 -24.58
N ILE A 138 6.58 -15.92 -23.38
CA ILE A 138 6.80 -14.72 -22.57
C ILE A 138 7.80 -13.78 -23.28
N ASP A 139 8.89 -14.31 -23.85
CA ASP A 139 9.83 -13.57 -24.71
C ASP A 139 9.19 -13.01 -26.01
N ASN A 140 7.88 -13.25 -26.24
CA ASN A 140 7.08 -12.70 -27.34
C ASN A 140 5.79 -12.00 -26.82
N GLY A 141 5.76 -11.56 -25.56
CA GLY A 141 4.69 -10.72 -24.99
C GLY A 141 3.42 -11.48 -24.59
N ALA A 142 3.54 -12.66 -24.00
CA ALA A 142 2.42 -13.37 -23.37
C ALA A 142 2.59 -13.41 -21.85
N SER A 143 1.50 -13.26 -21.10
CA SER A 143 1.49 -13.43 -19.64
C SER A 143 1.98 -14.84 -19.26
N ALA A 144 2.61 -14.96 -18.09
CA ALA A 144 3.06 -16.25 -17.55
C ALA A 144 1.88 -17.21 -17.35
N ALA A 145 0.71 -16.68 -16.96
CA ALA A 145 -0.55 -17.39 -16.93
C ALA A 145 -0.97 -17.97 -18.29
N GLU A 146 -1.02 -17.17 -19.37
CA GLU A 146 -1.38 -17.64 -20.72
C GLU A 146 -0.35 -18.68 -21.21
N ALA A 147 0.95 -18.35 -21.12
CA ALA A 147 2.05 -19.19 -21.57
C ALA A 147 2.04 -20.58 -20.90
N ALA A 148 1.90 -20.62 -19.58
CA ALA A 148 1.83 -21.87 -18.81
C ALA A 148 0.56 -22.67 -19.12
N SER A 149 -0.58 -22.00 -19.30
CA SER A 149 -1.86 -22.62 -19.67
C SER A 149 -1.79 -23.28 -21.06
N ASP A 150 -1.24 -22.59 -22.06
CA ASP A 150 -1.16 -23.08 -23.44
C ASP A 150 -0.10 -24.19 -23.60
N ALA A 151 1.01 -24.13 -22.84
CA ALA A 151 1.96 -25.24 -22.65
C ALA A 151 1.33 -26.45 -21.90
N GLY A 152 0.10 -26.32 -21.39
CA GLY A 152 -0.70 -27.41 -20.84
C GLY A 152 -0.31 -27.82 -19.43
N LEU A 153 0.17 -26.88 -18.62
CA LEU A 153 0.37 -27.07 -17.18
C LEU A 153 -1.00 -27.22 -16.48
N SER A 154 -0.98 -27.66 -15.22
CA SER A 154 -2.19 -27.66 -14.38
C SER A 154 -2.23 -26.39 -13.54
N ASN A 155 -3.43 -25.90 -13.19
CA ASN A 155 -3.62 -24.65 -12.45
C ASN A 155 -2.69 -24.46 -11.24
N SER A 156 -2.38 -25.52 -10.47
CA SER A 156 -1.40 -25.46 -9.37
C SER A 156 0.00 -25.08 -9.85
N GLN A 157 0.45 -25.64 -10.97
CA GLN A 157 1.76 -25.34 -11.57
C GLN A 157 1.76 -24.00 -12.31
N ILE A 158 0.58 -23.48 -12.68
CA ILE A 158 0.45 -22.12 -13.24
C ILE A 158 0.58 -21.11 -12.09
N ALA A 159 -0.10 -21.34 -10.96
CA ALA A 159 0.11 -20.55 -9.74
C ALA A 159 1.57 -20.60 -9.26
N ASP A 160 2.19 -21.79 -9.17
CA ASP A 160 3.62 -21.93 -8.84
C ASP A 160 4.56 -21.12 -9.78
N VAL A 161 4.13 -20.86 -11.04
CA VAL A 161 4.89 -20.07 -12.03
C VAL A 161 4.62 -18.57 -11.88
N ILE A 162 3.36 -18.17 -11.69
CA ILE A 162 2.96 -16.78 -11.45
C ILE A 162 3.65 -16.26 -10.18
N GLU A 163 3.57 -16.99 -9.06
CA GLU A 163 4.20 -16.61 -7.79
C GLU A 163 5.71 -16.31 -7.93
N GLU A 164 6.48 -17.14 -8.65
CA GLU A 164 7.93 -16.90 -8.83
C GLU A 164 8.25 -15.82 -9.86
N VAL A 165 7.39 -15.58 -10.87
CA VAL A 165 7.55 -14.48 -11.83
C VAL A 165 7.27 -13.13 -11.18
N THR A 166 6.17 -13.00 -10.44
CA THR A 166 5.84 -11.77 -9.69
C THR A 166 6.87 -11.49 -8.61
N ALA A 167 7.29 -12.51 -7.84
CA ALA A 167 8.38 -12.36 -6.87
C ALA A 167 9.78 -12.15 -7.49
N ALA A 168 9.91 -12.24 -8.82
CA ALA A 168 11.10 -11.78 -9.54
C ALA A 168 10.96 -10.33 -9.99
N SER A 169 9.77 -9.90 -10.45
CA SER A 169 9.52 -8.49 -10.78
C SER A 169 9.58 -7.57 -9.55
N GLU A 170 9.21 -8.04 -8.36
CA GLU A 170 9.38 -7.28 -7.09
C GLU A 170 10.84 -6.91 -6.76
N GLN A 171 11.83 -7.46 -7.49
CA GLN A 171 13.25 -7.14 -7.31
C GLN A 171 13.79 -6.17 -8.38
N ILE A 172 12.98 -5.73 -9.36
CA ILE A 172 13.39 -4.73 -10.36
C ILE A 172 13.43 -3.34 -9.73
N ALA A 173 14.47 -2.56 -10.01
CA ALA A 173 14.58 -1.22 -9.41
C ALA A 173 13.60 -0.24 -10.06
N ASP A 174 13.08 0.66 -9.22
CA ASP A 174 12.18 1.75 -9.61
C ASP A 174 12.77 2.59 -10.78
N PRO A 175 11.96 2.98 -11.80
CA PRO A 175 12.42 3.79 -12.92
C PRO A 175 13.14 5.08 -12.55
N ALA A 176 12.74 5.75 -11.46
CA ALA A 176 13.40 6.95 -10.94
C ALA A 176 14.80 6.65 -10.37
N ASP A 177 14.96 5.52 -9.68
CA ASP A 177 16.24 5.04 -9.17
C ASP A 177 17.18 4.63 -10.31
N VAL A 178 16.68 3.87 -11.29
CA VAL A 178 17.43 3.47 -12.49
C VAL A 178 17.88 4.71 -13.26
N ALA A 179 16.98 5.68 -13.49
CA ALA A 179 17.30 6.94 -14.16
C ALA A 179 18.37 7.75 -13.41
N ALA A 180 18.29 7.81 -12.08
CA ALA A 180 19.30 8.48 -11.26
C ALA A 180 20.66 7.75 -11.25
N ALA A 181 20.67 6.42 -11.18
CA ALA A 181 21.89 5.62 -11.26
C ALA A 181 22.59 5.81 -12.62
N ALA A 182 21.86 5.67 -13.73
CA ALA A 182 22.37 5.91 -15.08
C ALA A 182 22.83 7.37 -15.29
N ALA A 183 22.18 8.35 -14.66
CA ALA A 183 22.65 9.73 -14.64
C ALA A 183 24.00 9.88 -13.92
N ILE A 184 24.22 9.19 -12.80
CA ILE A 184 25.50 9.19 -12.08
C ILE A 184 26.61 8.52 -12.91
N GLU A 185 26.32 7.37 -13.54
CA GLU A 185 27.20 6.63 -14.46
C GLU A 185 27.69 7.53 -15.62
N THR A 186 26.75 8.22 -16.27
CA THR A 186 27.02 9.14 -17.39
C THR A 186 27.69 10.46 -16.95
N GLY A 187 27.76 10.71 -15.64
CA GLY A 187 28.61 11.73 -15.01
C GLY A 187 27.89 12.97 -14.47
N ALA A 188 26.58 12.88 -14.23
CA ALA A 188 25.83 13.87 -13.46
C ALA A 188 26.35 14.01 -12.02
N SER A 189 26.00 15.09 -11.35
CA SER A 189 26.19 15.22 -9.90
C SER A 189 25.02 14.63 -9.12
N SER A 190 25.25 14.30 -7.85
CA SER A 190 24.19 13.87 -6.92
C SER A 190 23.05 14.87 -6.72
N SER A 191 23.18 16.12 -7.20
CA SER A 191 22.02 17.02 -7.24
C SER A 191 21.19 16.80 -8.49
N GLU A 192 21.84 16.69 -9.65
CA GLU A 192 21.20 16.46 -10.94
C GLU A 192 20.53 15.08 -10.97
N ALA A 193 21.16 14.02 -10.49
CA ALA A 193 20.56 12.68 -10.42
C ALA A 193 19.30 12.63 -9.54
N LEU A 194 19.32 13.26 -8.35
CA LEU A 194 18.14 13.36 -7.47
C LEU A 194 17.09 14.37 -7.98
N GLU A 195 17.46 15.28 -8.88
CA GLU A 195 16.52 16.16 -9.58
C GLU A 195 15.87 15.44 -10.78
N ILE A 196 16.50 14.37 -11.30
CA ILE A 196 15.93 13.47 -12.30
C ILE A 196 14.99 12.46 -11.63
N ALA A 197 15.42 11.75 -10.58
CA ALA A 197 14.56 10.81 -9.84
C ALA A 197 13.24 11.46 -9.42
N ALA A 198 13.31 12.59 -8.71
CA ALA A 198 12.10 13.29 -8.26
C ALA A 198 11.18 13.79 -9.38
N ALA A 199 11.67 13.96 -10.61
CA ALA A 199 10.83 14.29 -11.75
C ALA A 199 10.14 13.03 -12.32
N VAL A 200 10.84 11.90 -12.33
CA VAL A 200 10.27 10.59 -12.71
C VAL A 200 9.25 10.11 -11.68
N ASP A 201 9.54 10.25 -10.37
CA ASP A 201 8.56 10.03 -9.28
C ASP A 201 7.32 10.94 -9.43
N GLU A 202 7.48 12.18 -9.94
CA GLU A 202 6.37 13.11 -10.24
C GLU A 202 5.65 12.79 -11.58
N GLY A 203 6.09 11.78 -12.34
CA GLY A 203 5.47 11.27 -13.55
C GLY A 203 5.99 11.83 -14.89
N ASP A 204 7.11 12.56 -14.91
CA ASP A 204 7.81 12.93 -16.16
C ASP A 204 8.61 11.73 -16.71
N SER A 205 8.73 11.57 -18.03
CA SER A 205 9.66 10.59 -18.60
C SER A 205 11.12 10.85 -18.23
N ALA A 206 11.92 9.79 -18.11
CA ALA A 206 13.35 9.88 -17.83
C ALA A 206 14.08 10.71 -18.92
N ALA A 207 13.64 10.60 -20.18
CA ALA A 207 14.09 11.42 -21.30
C ALA A 207 13.85 12.92 -21.07
N LEU A 208 12.66 13.30 -20.59
CA LEU A 208 12.30 14.67 -20.28
C LEU A 208 13.09 15.19 -19.08
N ALA A 209 13.08 14.45 -17.97
CA ALA A 209 13.79 14.77 -16.73
C ALA A 209 15.30 14.99 -16.97
N ALA A 210 15.96 14.07 -17.67
CA ALA A 210 17.39 14.19 -18.02
C ALA A 210 17.69 15.39 -18.94
N THR A 211 16.76 15.72 -19.84
CA THR A 211 16.87 16.90 -20.73
C THR A 211 16.67 18.21 -19.97
N GLU A 212 15.72 18.28 -19.05
CA GLU A 212 15.46 19.43 -18.16
C GLU A 212 16.63 19.67 -17.19
N ALA A 213 17.23 18.60 -16.65
CA ALA A 213 18.49 18.64 -15.89
C ALA A 213 19.69 19.14 -16.72
N GLY A 214 19.56 19.15 -18.06
CA GLY A 214 20.55 19.71 -18.98
C GLY A 214 21.70 18.77 -19.31
N LEU A 215 21.47 17.45 -19.27
CA LEU A 215 22.42 16.45 -19.71
C LEU A 215 22.64 16.52 -21.24
N GLU A 216 23.78 16.03 -21.71
CA GLU A 216 24.07 15.97 -23.15
C GLU A 216 23.29 14.79 -23.78
N PRO A 217 22.89 14.84 -25.06
CA PRO A 217 21.99 13.84 -25.65
C PRO A 217 22.49 12.39 -25.59
N GLU A 218 23.81 12.17 -25.60
CA GLU A 218 24.38 10.83 -25.42
C GLU A 218 24.19 10.27 -24.00
N ALA A 219 24.02 11.11 -22.97
CA ALA A 219 23.70 10.67 -21.62
C ALA A 219 22.19 10.42 -21.45
N VAL A 220 21.35 11.27 -22.06
CA VAL A 220 19.89 11.05 -22.11
C VAL A 220 19.56 9.70 -22.77
N ALA A 221 20.24 9.37 -23.88
CA ALA A 221 20.03 8.09 -24.55
C ALA A 221 20.41 6.87 -23.70
N GLU A 222 21.48 6.94 -22.91
CA GLU A 222 21.87 5.84 -22.00
C GLU A 222 20.84 5.68 -20.87
N ILE A 223 20.42 6.79 -20.25
CA ILE A 223 19.40 6.79 -19.17
C ILE A 223 18.08 6.15 -19.65
N VAL A 224 17.62 6.52 -20.85
CA VAL A 224 16.41 5.98 -21.45
C VAL A 224 16.53 4.48 -21.73
N SER A 225 17.67 4.02 -22.28
CA SER A 225 17.92 2.59 -22.53
C SER A 225 17.87 1.79 -21.24
N GLU A 226 18.60 2.20 -20.19
CA GLU A 226 18.65 1.47 -18.91
C GLU A 226 17.27 1.42 -18.21
N VAL A 227 16.48 2.50 -18.28
CA VAL A 227 15.10 2.52 -17.73
C VAL A 227 14.18 1.57 -18.50
N VAL A 228 14.26 1.56 -19.83
CA VAL A 228 13.45 0.65 -20.67
C VAL A 228 13.90 -0.81 -20.49
N ASP A 229 15.21 -1.08 -20.49
CA ASP A 229 15.79 -2.42 -20.26
C ASP A 229 15.41 -2.97 -18.86
N SER A 230 15.33 -2.13 -17.83
CA SER A 230 14.79 -2.53 -16.51
C SER A 230 13.30 -2.86 -16.59
N ALA A 231 12.52 -2.00 -17.25
CA ALA A 231 11.07 -2.14 -17.38
C ALA A 231 10.62 -3.35 -18.21
N GLU A 232 11.46 -3.92 -19.07
CA GLU A 232 11.18 -5.20 -19.77
C GLU A 232 10.95 -6.37 -18.78
N ASN A 233 11.33 -6.22 -17.51
CA ASN A 233 11.16 -7.25 -16.47
C ASN A 233 9.98 -7.00 -15.51
N VAL A 234 9.15 -5.96 -15.75
CA VAL A 234 7.90 -5.71 -15.00
C VAL A 234 6.83 -6.74 -15.35
N SER A 235 6.24 -7.40 -14.34
CA SER A 235 5.22 -8.45 -14.58
C SER A 235 3.97 -7.91 -15.27
N ASP A 236 3.35 -8.76 -16.09
CA ASP A 236 2.05 -8.48 -16.69
C ASP A 236 0.99 -8.23 -15.59
N PRO A 237 0.15 -7.18 -15.70
CA PRO A 237 -0.93 -6.90 -14.76
C PRO A 237 -1.86 -8.08 -14.46
N ALA A 238 -2.05 -9.01 -15.41
CA ALA A 238 -2.83 -10.23 -15.23
C ALA A 238 -2.15 -11.24 -14.29
N ASP A 239 -0.82 -11.37 -14.37
CA ASP A 239 -0.04 -12.22 -13.47
C ASP A 239 0.01 -11.59 -12.06
N VAL A 240 0.25 -10.28 -11.96
CA VAL A 240 0.24 -9.55 -10.67
C VAL A 240 -1.13 -9.65 -9.99
N ALA A 241 -2.23 -9.42 -10.72
CA ALA A 241 -3.58 -9.58 -10.20
C ALA A 241 -3.87 -11.02 -9.72
N ALA A 242 -3.29 -12.02 -10.39
CA ALA A 242 -3.44 -13.42 -10.01
C ALA A 242 -2.58 -13.81 -8.80
N ALA A 243 -1.36 -13.27 -8.67
CA ALA A 243 -0.49 -13.41 -7.50
C ALA A 243 -1.16 -12.80 -6.26
N ALA A 244 -1.56 -11.52 -6.34
CA ALA A 244 -2.26 -10.82 -5.28
C ALA A 244 -3.54 -11.55 -4.83
N ALA A 245 -4.29 -12.14 -5.77
CA ALA A 245 -5.46 -12.95 -5.46
C ALA A 245 -5.10 -14.24 -4.68
N LEU A 246 -3.96 -14.89 -4.97
CA LEU A 246 -3.47 -16.08 -4.24
C LEU A 246 -3.11 -15.75 -2.79
N ASP A 247 -2.42 -14.62 -2.56
CA ASP A 247 -2.07 -14.16 -1.21
C ASP A 247 -3.31 -13.80 -0.38
N ASN A 248 -4.32 -13.23 -1.04
CA ASN A 248 -5.67 -13.04 -0.49
C ASN A 248 -6.51 -14.33 -0.37
N GLY A 249 -5.91 -15.49 -0.62
CA GLY A 249 -6.50 -16.80 -0.32
C GLY A 249 -7.42 -17.36 -1.41
N ALA A 250 -7.39 -16.81 -2.63
CA ALA A 250 -7.97 -17.46 -3.79
C ALA A 250 -7.31 -18.84 -4.04
N THR A 251 -8.03 -19.75 -4.68
CA THR A 251 -7.41 -21.00 -5.15
C THR A 251 -6.65 -20.76 -6.45
N ALA A 252 -5.65 -21.61 -6.73
CA ALA A 252 -4.97 -21.65 -8.03
C ALA A 252 -5.91 -21.79 -9.26
N SER A 253 -7.15 -22.23 -9.09
CA SER A 253 -8.16 -22.14 -10.17
C SER A 253 -8.78 -20.75 -10.31
N GLU A 254 -9.04 -20.06 -9.21
CA GLU A 254 -9.59 -18.71 -9.19
C GLU A 254 -8.55 -17.67 -9.63
N ALA A 255 -7.28 -17.83 -9.25
CA ALA A 255 -6.17 -16.99 -9.75
C ALA A 255 -6.00 -17.06 -11.28
N VAL A 256 -6.07 -18.25 -11.87
CA VAL A 256 -6.08 -18.40 -13.34
C VAL A 256 -7.35 -17.82 -13.97
N GLU A 257 -8.50 -17.88 -13.30
CA GLU A 257 -9.73 -17.20 -13.75
C GLU A 257 -9.60 -15.66 -13.66
N VAL A 258 -8.79 -15.12 -12.74
CA VAL A 258 -8.43 -13.69 -12.66
C VAL A 258 -7.52 -13.28 -13.81
N ALA A 259 -6.39 -13.97 -14.03
CA ALA A 259 -5.49 -13.68 -15.14
C ALA A 259 -6.22 -13.73 -16.50
N GLU A 260 -6.95 -14.82 -16.79
CA GLU A 260 -7.75 -14.96 -18.03
C GLU A 260 -8.76 -13.81 -18.21
N ALA A 261 -9.26 -13.22 -17.12
CA ALA A 261 -10.20 -12.10 -17.15
C ALA A 261 -9.49 -10.76 -17.40
N VAL A 262 -8.32 -10.51 -16.81
CA VAL A 262 -7.50 -9.30 -17.00
C VAL A 262 -6.92 -9.28 -18.42
N ASP A 263 -6.33 -10.38 -18.90
CA ASP A 263 -5.90 -10.57 -20.31
C ASP A 263 -7.05 -10.29 -21.31
N SER A 264 -8.28 -10.62 -20.91
CA SER A 264 -9.49 -10.36 -21.71
C SER A 264 -9.97 -8.89 -21.68
N GLY A 265 -9.27 -8.00 -20.97
CA GLY A 265 -9.60 -6.58 -20.80
C GLY A 265 -10.61 -6.29 -19.68
N SER A 266 -10.66 -7.13 -18.65
CA SER A 266 -11.31 -6.79 -17.37
C SER A 266 -10.33 -5.99 -16.52
N SER A 267 -10.86 -5.24 -15.55
CA SER A 267 -10.01 -4.63 -14.52
C SER A 267 -9.70 -5.66 -13.44
N ALA A 268 -8.55 -5.55 -12.78
CA ALA A 268 -8.14 -6.43 -11.68
C ALA A 268 -9.21 -6.47 -10.57
N ALA A 269 -9.75 -5.31 -10.19
CA ALA A 269 -10.84 -5.19 -9.22
C ALA A 269 -12.09 -6.00 -9.63
N ALA A 270 -12.47 -5.93 -10.91
CA ALA A 270 -13.64 -6.62 -11.42
C ALA A 270 -13.43 -8.14 -11.53
N ALA A 271 -12.22 -8.59 -11.85
CA ALA A 271 -11.85 -9.99 -11.87
C ALA A 271 -11.88 -10.60 -10.44
N ALA A 272 -11.37 -9.86 -9.46
CA ALA A 272 -11.39 -10.23 -8.03
C ALA A 272 -12.83 -10.31 -7.45
N ASP A 273 -13.73 -9.37 -7.78
CA ASP A 273 -15.16 -9.44 -7.39
C ASP A 273 -15.89 -10.64 -8.03
N ASP A 274 -15.58 -10.98 -9.30
CA ASP A 274 -16.23 -12.11 -10.00
C ASP A 274 -15.85 -13.48 -9.40
N ILE A 275 -14.64 -13.65 -8.84
CA ILE A 275 -14.26 -14.84 -8.04
C ILE A 275 -14.78 -14.77 -6.59
N GLY A 276 -15.15 -13.58 -6.11
CA GLY A 276 -15.80 -13.35 -4.82
C GLY A 276 -14.85 -13.15 -3.65
N LEU A 277 -13.72 -12.48 -3.88
CA LEU A 277 -12.91 -11.88 -2.81
C LEU A 277 -13.71 -10.78 -2.06
N ASP A 278 -13.27 -10.43 -0.86
CA ASP A 278 -13.85 -9.32 -0.09
C ASP A 278 -13.21 -7.97 -0.45
N ALA A 279 -13.72 -6.87 0.12
CA ALA A 279 -13.38 -5.52 -0.33
C ALA A 279 -11.93 -5.16 -0.02
N GLU A 280 -11.41 -5.66 1.11
CA GLU A 280 -10.04 -5.52 1.56
C GLU A 280 -9.08 -6.26 0.60
N ALA A 281 -9.40 -7.52 0.27
CA ALA A 281 -8.65 -8.29 -0.72
C ALA A 281 -8.70 -7.70 -2.14
N ILE A 282 -9.82 -7.09 -2.53
CA ILE A 282 -9.96 -6.40 -3.82
C ILE A 282 -9.11 -5.12 -3.86
N ALA A 283 -8.99 -4.40 -2.74
CA ALA A 283 -8.13 -3.22 -2.64
C ALA A 283 -6.65 -3.61 -2.79
N ASP A 284 -6.18 -4.59 -2.02
CA ASP A 284 -4.80 -5.10 -2.10
C ASP A 284 -4.43 -5.59 -3.53
N VAL A 285 -5.34 -6.31 -4.20
CA VAL A 285 -5.16 -6.69 -5.62
C VAL A 285 -5.04 -5.48 -6.56
N VAL A 286 -5.77 -4.39 -6.31
CA VAL A 286 -5.67 -3.16 -7.11
C VAL A 286 -4.38 -2.41 -6.81
N ASP A 287 -4.01 -2.31 -5.54
CA ASP A 287 -2.84 -1.57 -5.09
C ASP A 287 -1.56 -2.24 -5.61
N GLN A 288 -1.42 -3.56 -5.48
CA GLN A 288 -0.28 -4.31 -6.05
C GLN A 288 -0.17 -4.18 -7.59
N VAL A 289 -1.30 -4.22 -8.31
CA VAL A 289 -1.32 -4.00 -9.77
C VAL A 289 -0.94 -2.56 -10.12
N SER A 290 -1.31 -1.57 -9.29
CA SER A 290 -0.89 -0.18 -9.47
C SER A 290 0.61 -0.04 -9.26
N THR A 291 1.14 -0.49 -8.11
CA THR A 291 2.58 -0.43 -7.78
C THR A 291 3.45 -1.15 -8.80
N SER A 292 3.02 -2.32 -9.30
CA SER A 292 3.74 -2.98 -10.41
C SER A 292 3.69 -2.16 -11.70
N SER A 293 2.59 -1.46 -11.98
CA SER A 293 2.47 -0.61 -13.17
C SER A 293 3.28 0.69 -13.09
N ASP A 294 3.57 1.19 -11.89
CA ASP A 294 4.41 2.38 -11.70
C ASP A 294 5.88 2.09 -12.07
N ASN A 295 6.30 0.82 -12.02
CA ASN A 295 7.60 0.36 -12.51
C ASN A 295 7.72 0.26 -14.05
N VAL A 296 6.63 0.43 -14.80
CA VAL A 296 6.67 0.40 -16.28
C VAL A 296 7.23 1.72 -16.82
N ALA A 297 8.22 1.64 -17.72
CA ALA A 297 8.79 2.81 -18.38
C ALA A 297 7.71 3.69 -19.05
N ALA A 298 7.85 5.01 -18.95
CA ALA A 298 6.90 5.93 -19.52
C ALA A 298 6.80 5.73 -21.06
N PRO A 299 5.60 5.86 -21.68
CA PRO A 299 5.44 5.68 -23.12
C PRO A 299 6.33 6.60 -23.97
N ALA A 300 6.77 7.73 -23.42
CA ALA A 300 7.71 8.65 -24.07
C ALA A 300 9.16 8.14 -24.03
N ASP A 301 9.58 7.41 -22.98
CA ASP A 301 10.89 6.75 -22.89
C ASP A 301 10.97 5.57 -23.86
N VAL A 302 9.96 4.70 -23.88
CA VAL A 302 9.87 3.57 -24.82
C VAL A 302 9.86 4.07 -26.28
N ALA A 303 9.12 5.15 -26.57
CA ALA A 303 9.15 5.79 -27.89
C ALA A 303 10.52 6.42 -28.21
N ALA A 304 11.21 6.98 -27.21
CA ALA A 304 12.53 7.56 -27.38
C ALA A 304 13.59 6.49 -27.69
N ASP A 305 13.60 5.38 -26.94
CA ASP A 305 14.52 4.27 -27.18
C ASP A 305 14.35 3.67 -28.58
N ALA A 306 13.11 3.28 -28.91
CA ALA A 306 12.71 2.79 -30.23
C ALA A 306 13.20 3.71 -31.37
N ALA A 307 13.09 5.02 -31.17
CA ALA A 307 13.57 6.03 -32.12
C ALA A 307 15.11 6.11 -32.19
N ILE A 308 15.79 6.06 -31.04
CA ILE A 308 17.26 6.06 -30.93
C ILE A 308 17.83 4.84 -31.65
N ASP A 309 17.29 3.65 -31.41
CA ASP A 309 17.78 2.39 -31.98
C ASP A 309 17.48 2.28 -33.48
N ALA A 310 16.35 2.84 -33.92
CA ALA A 310 16.07 3.08 -35.34
C ALA A 310 16.97 4.16 -36.00
N GLY A 311 17.80 4.86 -35.21
CA GLY A 311 18.80 5.82 -35.67
C GLY A 311 18.29 7.24 -35.91
N ALA A 312 17.28 7.68 -35.15
CA ALA A 312 16.87 9.08 -35.09
C ALA A 312 18.01 9.99 -34.60
N SER A 313 17.92 11.29 -34.90
CA SER A 313 18.81 12.29 -34.27
C SER A 313 18.19 12.85 -33.00
N ALA A 314 19.00 13.32 -32.04
CA ALA A 314 18.54 13.98 -30.81
C ALA A 314 17.39 15.00 -31.03
N ASP A 315 17.52 15.93 -31.99
CA ASP A 315 16.45 16.89 -32.34
C ASP A 315 15.08 16.23 -32.64
N GLN A 316 15.06 14.98 -33.15
CA GLN A 316 13.84 14.23 -33.47
C GLN A 316 13.31 13.43 -32.27
N VAL A 317 14.19 12.98 -31.38
CA VAL A 317 13.81 12.33 -30.12
C VAL A 317 13.22 13.38 -29.17
N GLU A 318 13.81 14.58 -29.09
CA GLU A 318 13.27 15.74 -28.36
C GLU A 318 11.87 16.15 -28.88
N ASP A 319 11.69 16.26 -30.21
CA ASP A 319 10.39 16.55 -30.84
C ASP A 319 9.36 15.41 -30.61
N LEU A 320 9.80 14.14 -30.49
CA LEU A 320 8.96 12.96 -30.25
C LEU A 320 8.48 12.89 -28.80
N VAL A 321 9.41 12.90 -27.83
CA VAL A 321 9.13 12.87 -26.38
C VAL A 321 8.16 13.99 -26.02
N ALA A 322 8.47 15.23 -26.42
CA ALA A 322 7.63 16.39 -26.12
C ALA A 322 6.22 16.33 -26.76
N ALA A 323 6.01 15.49 -27.78
CA ALA A 323 4.69 15.25 -28.37
C ALA A 323 3.93 14.12 -27.66
N VAL A 324 4.59 13.02 -27.29
CA VAL A 324 3.99 11.93 -26.50
C VAL A 324 3.57 12.44 -25.13
N GLU A 325 4.44 13.19 -24.44
CA GLU A 325 4.13 13.89 -23.17
C GLU A 325 2.96 14.87 -23.28
N ALA A 326 2.76 15.47 -24.46
CA ALA A 326 1.61 16.33 -24.74
C ALA A 326 0.31 15.54 -25.04
N GLY A 327 0.32 14.21 -24.92
CA GLY A 327 -0.79 13.30 -25.18
C GLY A 327 -1.03 12.98 -26.66
N ALA A 328 0.00 13.05 -27.50
CA ALA A 328 -0.06 12.49 -28.86
C ALA A 328 0.13 10.96 -28.82
N THR A 329 -0.38 10.24 -29.83
CA THR A 329 -0.02 8.84 -30.00
C THR A 329 1.44 8.73 -30.47
N ALA A 330 2.10 7.62 -30.15
CA ALA A 330 3.48 7.39 -30.57
C ALA A 330 3.64 7.39 -32.12
N GLU A 331 2.65 6.85 -32.87
CA GLU A 331 2.58 6.93 -34.34
C GLU A 331 2.53 8.38 -34.84
N ASP A 332 1.54 9.18 -34.37
CA ASP A 332 1.36 10.58 -34.80
C ASP A 332 2.60 11.43 -34.43
N ALA A 333 3.15 11.23 -33.23
CA ALA A 333 4.32 11.94 -32.74
C ALA A 333 5.59 11.61 -33.55
N ALA A 334 5.82 10.33 -33.87
CA ALA A 334 6.93 9.90 -34.71
C ALA A 334 6.81 10.40 -36.16
N GLU A 335 5.60 10.41 -36.74
CA GLU A 335 5.36 11.02 -38.06
C GLU A 335 5.67 12.53 -38.07
N ASP A 336 5.21 13.29 -37.07
CA ASP A 336 5.41 14.74 -36.98
C ASP A 336 6.87 15.13 -36.66
N ALA A 337 7.58 14.33 -35.83
CA ALA A 337 9.04 14.40 -35.64
C ALA A 337 9.84 13.98 -36.90
N GLY A 338 9.16 13.50 -37.94
CA GLY A 338 9.73 13.23 -39.25
C GLY A 338 10.61 11.98 -39.31
N LEU A 339 10.32 10.99 -38.47
CA LEU A 339 10.98 9.69 -38.49
C LEU A 339 10.81 8.98 -39.85
N SER A 340 11.63 7.96 -40.09
CA SER A 340 11.43 7.08 -41.25
C SER A 340 10.25 6.15 -40.98
N SER A 341 9.48 5.72 -41.98
CA SER A 341 8.35 4.82 -41.75
C SER A 341 8.73 3.56 -40.97
N ALA A 342 9.92 2.97 -41.20
CA ALA A 342 10.37 1.80 -40.45
C ALA A 342 10.81 2.09 -39.00
N ALA A 343 10.95 3.37 -38.64
CA ALA A 343 11.16 3.83 -37.26
C ALA A 343 9.82 4.17 -36.60
N VAL A 344 8.86 4.71 -37.35
CA VAL A 344 7.46 4.85 -36.90
C VAL A 344 6.87 3.47 -36.61
N ASP A 345 7.02 2.51 -37.53
CA ASP A 345 6.58 1.11 -37.35
C ASP A 345 7.16 0.52 -36.03
N ALA A 346 8.46 0.75 -35.74
CA ALA A 346 9.12 0.23 -34.53
C ALA A 346 8.68 0.93 -33.24
N VAL A 347 8.49 2.25 -33.28
CA VAL A 347 7.93 3.05 -32.16
C VAL A 347 6.48 2.65 -31.87
N GLU A 348 5.67 2.36 -32.90
CA GLU A 348 4.30 1.87 -32.73
C GLU A 348 4.28 0.47 -32.11
N ASP A 349 5.10 -0.45 -32.60
CA ASP A 349 5.21 -1.83 -32.09
C ASP A 349 5.68 -1.83 -30.59
N GLN A 350 6.82 -1.22 -30.26
CA GLN A 350 7.37 -1.26 -28.88
C GLN A 350 6.51 -0.52 -27.85
N VAL A 351 5.90 0.62 -28.20
CA VAL A 351 5.01 1.33 -27.26
C VAL A 351 3.72 0.54 -27.04
N ALA A 352 3.22 -0.19 -28.05
CA ALA A 352 2.09 -1.09 -27.86
C ALA A 352 2.44 -2.24 -26.90
N ASP A 353 3.57 -2.93 -27.14
CA ASP A 353 4.03 -4.03 -26.29
C ASP A 353 4.23 -3.57 -24.83
N SER A 354 4.81 -2.39 -24.59
CA SER A 354 4.95 -1.82 -23.24
C SER A 354 3.62 -1.35 -22.62
N THR A 355 2.62 -0.97 -23.42
CA THR A 355 1.29 -0.57 -22.92
C THR A 355 0.52 -1.76 -22.37
N ASP A 356 0.76 -2.97 -22.89
CA ASP A 356 0.08 -4.18 -22.40
C ASP A 356 0.54 -4.53 -20.95
N ASN A 357 1.76 -4.12 -20.55
CA ASN A 357 2.24 -4.22 -19.16
C ASN A 357 1.68 -3.13 -18.21
N GLN A 358 0.96 -2.12 -18.69
CA GLN A 358 0.41 -1.05 -17.83
C GLN A 358 -0.93 -1.44 -17.22
N ALA A 359 -1.16 -1.06 -15.96
CA ALA A 359 -2.41 -1.30 -15.25
C ALA A 359 -3.61 -0.73 -16.04
N PRO A 360 -4.73 -1.48 -16.15
CA PRO A 360 -5.92 -0.96 -16.81
C PRO A 360 -6.40 0.33 -16.15
N ALA A 361 -6.73 1.35 -16.95
CA ALA A 361 -7.13 2.68 -16.45
C ALA A 361 -8.39 2.72 -15.55
N ALA A 362 -9.04 1.58 -15.32
CA ALA A 362 -10.10 1.43 -14.31
C ALA A 362 -9.54 1.11 -12.91
N ASP A 363 -8.43 0.39 -12.83
CA ASP A 363 -7.76 0.01 -11.58
C ASP A 363 -6.94 1.19 -11.02
N VAL A 364 -6.23 1.95 -11.88
CA VAL A 364 -5.60 3.24 -11.49
C VAL A 364 -6.62 4.23 -10.89
N VAL A 365 -7.86 4.24 -11.39
CA VAL A 365 -8.95 5.06 -10.84
C VAL A 365 -9.50 4.52 -9.51
N ALA A 366 -9.35 3.22 -9.25
CA ALA A 366 -9.71 2.60 -7.98
C ALA A 366 -8.64 2.88 -6.91
N ALA A 367 -7.35 2.69 -7.22
CA ALA A 367 -6.22 3.05 -6.36
C ALA A 367 -6.27 4.53 -5.94
N ALA A 368 -6.40 5.44 -6.91
CA ALA A 368 -6.54 6.88 -6.64
C ALA A 368 -7.81 7.27 -5.85
N ALA A 369 -8.83 6.40 -5.80
CA ALA A 369 -10.01 6.60 -4.96
C ALA A 369 -9.81 6.06 -3.53
N ALA A 370 -8.98 5.03 -3.34
CA ALA A 370 -8.56 4.53 -2.04
C ALA A 370 -7.63 5.53 -1.35
N ASP A 371 -6.58 5.99 -2.04
CA ASP A 371 -5.65 7.01 -1.52
C ASP A 371 -6.37 8.32 -1.15
N ALA A 372 -7.26 8.81 -2.02
CA ALA A 372 -8.07 10.00 -1.72
C ALA A 372 -8.98 9.83 -0.48
N ALA A 373 -9.42 8.60 -0.17
CA ALA A 373 -10.18 8.31 1.04
C ALA A 373 -9.29 8.28 2.29
N ILE A 374 -8.08 7.71 2.19
CA ILE A 374 -7.07 7.72 3.26
C ILE A 374 -6.64 9.16 3.56
N ALA A 375 -6.36 9.97 2.53
CA ALA A 375 -6.01 11.37 2.66
C ALA A 375 -7.11 12.20 3.33
N ASP A 376 -8.38 12.00 2.99
CA ASP A 376 -9.50 12.71 3.64
C ASP A 376 -9.65 12.27 5.11
N VAL A 377 -9.43 10.99 5.44
CA VAL A 377 -9.37 10.52 6.84
C VAL A 377 -8.21 11.16 7.61
N VAL A 378 -7.02 11.26 7.02
CA VAL A 378 -5.85 11.91 7.63
C VAL A 378 -6.04 13.42 7.81
N ASP A 379 -6.67 14.11 6.86
CA ASP A 379 -7.01 15.53 6.98
C ASP A 379 -8.12 15.76 8.03
N GLN A 380 -9.09 14.85 8.16
CA GLN A 380 -10.08 14.88 9.24
C GLN A 380 -9.43 14.67 10.62
N VAL A 381 -8.53 13.69 10.77
CA VAL A 381 -7.77 13.43 12.02
C VAL A 381 -6.84 14.60 12.39
N SER A 382 -6.18 15.19 11.39
CA SER A 382 -5.31 16.36 11.56
C SER A 382 -6.11 17.61 11.95
N THR A 383 -7.25 17.85 11.28
CA THR A 383 -8.17 18.94 11.60
C THR A 383 -8.82 18.76 12.98
N SER A 384 -9.09 17.53 13.41
CA SER A 384 -9.56 17.23 14.78
C SER A 384 -8.47 17.56 15.80
N SER A 385 -7.22 17.17 15.55
CA SER A 385 -6.07 17.43 16.42
C SER A 385 -5.73 18.92 16.58
N ASP A 386 -5.78 19.70 15.49
CA ASP A 386 -5.45 21.14 15.50
C ASP A 386 -6.52 22.02 16.17
N ASN A 387 -7.74 21.51 16.40
CA ASN A 387 -8.84 22.25 17.04
C ASN A 387 -8.89 22.12 18.57
N VAL A 388 -8.01 21.32 19.20
CA VAL A 388 -7.96 21.17 20.65
C VAL A 388 -7.23 22.35 21.30
N ALA A 389 -7.99 23.32 21.81
CA ALA A 389 -7.44 24.38 22.65
C ALA A 389 -6.84 23.78 23.94
N ALA A 390 -5.64 24.23 24.35
CA ALA A 390 -4.95 23.66 25.50
C ALA A 390 -5.83 23.76 26.78
N PRO A 391 -5.93 22.70 27.62
CA PRO A 391 -6.83 22.69 28.78
C PRO A 391 -6.63 23.85 29.76
N ALA A 392 -5.41 24.40 29.84
CA ALA A 392 -5.10 25.59 30.65
C ALA A 392 -5.73 26.88 30.09
N ASP A 393 -5.78 27.05 28.76
CA ASP A 393 -6.41 28.20 28.12
C ASP A 393 -7.95 28.13 28.24
N VAL A 394 -8.53 26.94 28.09
CA VAL A 394 -9.97 26.72 28.33
C VAL A 394 -10.33 27.01 29.79
N ALA A 395 -9.58 26.45 30.74
CA ALA A 395 -9.77 26.72 32.16
C ALA A 395 -9.68 28.22 32.49
N ALA A 396 -8.79 28.95 31.80
CA ALA A 396 -8.63 30.38 31.98
C ALA A 396 -9.87 31.17 31.54
N ASP A 397 -10.36 30.94 30.33
CA ASP A 397 -11.53 31.64 29.80
C ASP A 397 -12.81 31.28 30.58
N ALA A 398 -12.99 30.00 30.97
CA ALA A 398 -14.07 29.55 31.83
C ALA A 398 -14.09 30.28 33.19
N ALA A 399 -12.92 30.40 33.84
CA ALA A 399 -12.77 31.15 35.08
C ALA A 399 -13.06 32.65 34.90
N ILE A 400 -12.64 33.25 33.77
CA ILE A 400 -12.90 34.66 33.44
C ILE A 400 -14.41 34.92 33.28
N ASP A 401 -15.13 34.08 32.55
CA ASP A 401 -16.56 34.22 32.30
C ASP A 401 -17.41 33.93 33.55
N ALA A 402 -16.96 33.01 34.41
CA ALA A 402 -17.51 32.83 35.76
C ALA A 402 -17.21 34.01 36.72
N GLY A 403 -16.37 34.95 36.31
CA GLY A 403 -16.10 36.21 37.02
C GLY A 403 -14.98 36.14 38.04
N ALA A 404 -14.02 35.22 37.88
CA ALA A 404 -12.79 35.17 38.68
C ALA A 404 -11.96 36.46 38.51
N SER A 405 -11.07 36.74 39.46
CA SER A 405 -10.12 37.83 39.32
C SER A 405 -8.85 37.39 38.60
N ALA A 406 -8.17 38.30 37.89
CA ALA A 406 -6.97 37.98 37.11
C ALA A 406 -5.89 37.24 37.91
N ASP A 407 -5.66 37.64 39.17
CA ASP A 407 -4.72 36.98 40.08
C ASP A 407 -5.08 35.48 40.31
N GLN A 408 -6.37 35.12 40.29
CA GLN A 408 -6.85 33.75 40.47
C GLN A 408 -6.80 32.93 39.17
N VAL A 409 -6.98 33.58 38.02
CA VAL A 409 -6.84 32.95 36.71
C VAL A 409 -5.36 32.63 36.45
N GLU A 410 -4.44 33.52 36.85
CA GLU A 410 -2.99 33.29 36.77
C GLU A 410 -2.55 32.12 37.68
N ASP A 411 -3.07 32.04 38.91
CA ASP A 411 -2.81 30.90 39.82
C ASP A 411 -3.42 29.57 39.31
N LEU A 412 -4.61 29.60 38.68
CA LEU A 412 -5.28 28.45 38.06
C LEU A 412 -4.47 27.89 36.87
N VAL A 413 -4.14 28.74 35.89
CA VAL A 413 -3.37 28.35 34.69
C VAL A 413 -2.03 27.72 35.08
N ALA A 414 -1.30 28.34 36.00
CA ALA A 414 0.00 27.84 36.45
C ALA A 414 -0.08 26.49 37.20
N ALA A 415 -1.24 26.12 37.74
CA ALA A 415 -1.48 24.82 38.35
C ALA A 415 -1.87 23.76 37.31
N VAL A 416 -2.71 24.11 36.32
CA VAL A 416 -3.06 23.21 35.20
C VAL A 416 -1.84 22.92 34.33
N GLU A 417 -1.04 23.94 33.96
CA GLU A 417 0.25 23.76 33.27
C GLU A 417 1.26 22.90 34.06
N ALA A 418 1.11 22.84 35.39
CA ALA A 418 1.94 21.99 36.26
C ALA A 418 1.39 20.56 36.43
N GLY A 419 0.30 20.20 35.76
CA GLY A 419 -0.32 18.88 35.76
C GLY A 419 -1.31 18.62 36.90
N ALA A 420 -1.93 19.66 37.47
CA ALA A 420 -3.12 19.50 38.31
C ALA A 420 -4.39 19.39 37.45
N THR A 421 -5.43 18.72 37.97
CA THR A 421 -6.76 18.74 37.33
C THR A 421 -7.36 20.15 37.42
N ALA A 422 -8.25 20.49 36.48
CA ALA A 422 -8.88 21.81 36.47
C ALA A 422 -9.73 22.08 37.73
N GLU A 423 -10.41 21.06 38.28
CA GLU A 423 -11.13 21.12 39.56
C GLU A 423 -10.18 21.45 40.73
N ASP A 424 -9.13 20.64 40.96
CA ASP A 424 -8.16 20.84 42.06
C ASP A 424 -7.47 22.21 41.94
N ALA A 425 -7.09 22.61 40.72
CA ALA A 425 -6.46 23.89 40.44
C ALA A 425 -7.40 25.08 40.70
N ALA A 426 -8.69 24.96 40.37
CA ALA A 426 -9.70 25.98 40.62
C ALA A 426 -10.02 26.12 42.12
N GLU A 427 -10.09 25.00 42.86
CA GLU A 427 -10.23 25.02 44.32
C GLU A 427 -9.02 25.69 45.01
N ASP A 428 -7.79 25.34 44.63
CA ASP A 428 -6.57 25.90 45.24
C ASP A 428 -6.34 27.38 44.86
N ALA A 429 -6.73 27.81 43.66
CA ALA A 429 -6.81 29.22 43.25
C ALA A 429 -7.96 29.99 43.96
N GLY A 430 -8.77 29.29 44.77
CA GLY A 430 -9.79 29.88 45.64
C GLY A 430 -10.98 30.45 44.87
N LEU A 431 -11.33 29.86 43.73
CA LEU A 431 -12.55 30.21 42.99
C LEU A 431 -13.79 29.94 43.86
N SER A 432 -14.92 30.58 43.52
CA SER A 432 -16.19 30.21 44.13
C SER A 432 -16.66 28.86 43.58
N SER A 433 -17.39 28.05 44.35
CA SER A 433 -17.87 26.74 43.87
C SER A 433 -18.55 26.80 42.50
N ALA A 434 -19.45 27.76 42.25
CA ALA A 434 -20.09 27.93 40.94
C ALA A 434 -19.16 28.37 39.77
N ALA A 435 -17.89 28.62 40.05
CA ALA A 435 -16.82 28.87 39.09
C ALA A 435 -15.81 27.71 39.03
N VAL A 436 -15.73 26.88 40.09
CA VAL A 436 -15.10 25.56 40.03
C VAL A 436 -15.98 24.65 39.16
N ASP A 437 -17.28 24.52 39.49
CA ASP A 437 -18.28 23.80 38.71
C ASP A 437 -18.22 24.19 37.22
N ALA A 438 -18.11 25.49 36.89
CA ALA A 438 -18.06 25.97 35.50
C ALA A 438 -16.70 25.73 34.79
N VAL A 439 -15.59 25.66 35.53
CA VAL A 439 -14.27 25.31 34.99
C VAL A 439 -14.15 23.79 34.83
N GLU A 440 -14.71 23.01 35.74
CA GLU A 440 -14.86 21.57 35.63
C GLU A 440 -15.74 21.21 34.43
N ASP A 441 -16.96 21.77 34.36
CA ASP A 441 -17.89 21.59 33.23
C ASP A 441 -17.22 21.99 31.89
N GLN A 442 -16.66 23.22 31.75
CA GLN A 442 -16.10 23.64 30.45
C GLN A 442 -14.76 22.98 30.08
N VAL A 443 -13.94 22.56 31.06
CA VAL A 443 -12.74 21.78 30.73
C VAL A 443 -13.12 20.35 30.40
N ALA A 444 -14.09 19.75 31.09
CA ALA A 444 -14.68 18.46 30.71
C ALA A 444 -15.29 18.54 29.31
N ASP A 445 -16.15 19.52 29.01
CA ASP A 445 -16.70 19.79 27.68
C ASP A 445 -15.58 19.98 26.63
N SER A 446 -14.44 20.59 26.98
CA SER A 446 -13.29 20.73 26.06
C SER A 446 -12.43 19.48 25.90
N THR A 447 -12.53 18.55 26.85
CA THR A 447 -11.87 17.23 26.81
C THR A 447 -12.79 16.19 26.14
N ASP A 448 -14.11 16.39 26.22
CA ASP A 448 -15.16 15.73 25.42
C ASP A 448 -15.21 16.29 23.98
N ASN A 449 -14.66 17.49 23.72
CA ASN A 449 -14.35 18.01 22.38
C ASN A 449 -13.17 17.26 21.70
N GLN A 450 -12.91 16.01 22.07
CA GLN A 450 -12.42 15.05 21.09
C GLN A 450 -13.56 14.76 20.12
N ALA A 451 -13.50 15.33 18.92
CA ALA A 451 -14.38 14.92 17.83
C ALA A 451 -13.86 13.61 17.20
N PRO A 452 -14.54 12.48 17.41
CA PRO A 452 -14.63 11.51 16.32
C PRO A 452 -16.01 10.82 16.16
N ALA A 453 -16.97 10.97 17.08
CA ALA A 453 -18.24 10.25 16.96
C ALA A 453 -19.27 10.98 16.09
N ALA A 454 -19.82 12.11 16.53
CA ALA A 454 -20.93 12.75 15.84
C ALA A 454 -20.57 13.26 14.44
N ASP A 455 -19.41 13.88 14.27
CA ASP A 455 -18.98 14.48 13.00
C ASP A 455 -18.61 13.43 11.93
N VAL A 456 -17.93 12.35 12.29
CA VAL A 456 -17.61 11.24 11.35
C VAL A 456 -18.89 10.53 10.92
N VAL A 457 -19.83 10.31 11.84
CA VAL A 457 -21.14 9.72 11.55
C VAL A 457 -21.98 10.66 10.67
N ALA A 458 -21.89 11.97 10.89
CA ALA A 458 -22.56 12.97 10.07
C ALA A 458 -21.98 13.02 8.63
N ALA A 459 -20.66 12.94 8.48
CA ALA A 459 -19.99 12.83 7.18
C ALA A 459 -20.39 11.53 6.46
N ALA A 460 -20.20 10.37 7.10
CA ALA A 460 -20.59 9.08 6.54
C ALA A 460 -22.09 9.02 6.17
N ALA A 461 -22.97 9.65 6.95
CA ALA A 461 -24.39 9.77 6.61
C ALA A 461 -24.62 10.64 5.36
N ALA A 462 -23.87 11.73 5.20
CA ALA A 462 -23.96 12.61 4.03
C ALA A 462 -23.50 11.87 2.75
N ASP A 463 -22.42 11.10 2.82
CA ASP A 463 -21.89 10.32 1.70
C ASP A 463 -22.77 9.11 1.34
N ALA A 464 -23.40 8.48 2.35
CA ALA A 464 -24.50 7.54 2.15
C ALA A 464 -25.76 8.20 1.52
N GLY A 465 -25.78 9.53 1.36
CA GLY A 465 -26.83 10.27 0.65
C GLY A 465 -27.95 10.85 1.52
N ALA A 466 -27.73 10.96 2.84
CA ALA A 466 -28.65 11.66 3.74
C ALA A 466 -28.77 13.15 3.38
N SER A 467 -29.92 13.75 3.69
CA SER A 467 -30.11 15.20 3.48
C SER A 467 -29.53 16.03 4.62
N ASP A 468 -29.16 17.29 4.35
CA ASP A 468 -28.56 18.23 5.32
C ASP A 468 -29.28 18.28 6.68
N GLU A 469 -30.63 18.21 6.67
CA GLU A 469 -31.43 18.16 7.90
C GLU A 469 -31.32 16.83 8.66
N GLN A 470 -31.15 15.69 7.97
CA GLN A 470 -30.93 14.39 8.60
C GLN A 470 -29.51 14.26 9.14
N VAL A 471 -28.51 14.77 8.41
CA VAL A 471 -27.11 14.85 8.87
C VAL A 471 -27.03 15.63 10.19
N ALA A 472 -27.74 16.76 10.29
CA ALA A 472 -27.83 17.54 11.52
C ALA A 472 -28.59 16.81 12.66
N ASP A 473 -29.72 16.17 12.36
CA ASP A 473 -30.48 15.38 13.35
C ASP A 473 -29.67 14.17 13.88
N ILE A 474 -28.79 13.57 13.06
CA ILE A 474 -27.88 12.48 13.45
C ILE A 474 -26.76 13.00 14.35
N ALA A 475 -26.10 14.10 13.95
CA ALA A 475 -25.05 14.72 14.75
C ALA A 475 -25.56 15.08 16.16
N GLU A 476 -26.70 15.79 16.26
CA GLU A 476 -27.32 16.17 17.54
C GLU A 476 -27.68 14.93 18.39
N ALA A 477 -28.07 13.81 17.77
CA ALA A 477 -28.39 12.57 18.49
C ALA A 477 -27.15 11.81 18.99
N VAL A 478 -26.06 11.80 18.22
CA VAL A 478 -24.78 11.17 18.64
C VAL A 478 -24.09 12.04 19.71
N ASP A 479 -24.15 13.37 19.61
CA ASP A 479 -23.74 14.31 20.67
C ASP A 479 -24.52 14.09 21.98
N ASP A 480 -25.84 13.82 21.89
CA ASP A 480 -26.68 13.43 23.04
C ASP A 480 -26.38 12.00 23.56
N GLY A 481 -25.41 11.29 22.98
CA GLY A 481 -24.93 9.97 23.41
C GLY A 481 -25.69 8.77 22.85
N ALA A 482 -26.41 8.92 21.72
CA ALA A 482 -26.95 7.78 20.99
C ALA A 482 -25.84 6.99 20.26
N SER A 483 -26.08 5.72 19.96
CA SER A 483 -25.18 4.99 19.04
C SER A 483 -25.37 5.53 17.61
N PRO A 484 -24.31 5.52 16.76
CA PRO A 484 -24.41 5.94 15.37
C PRO A 484 -25.56 5.29 14.59
N ALA A 485 -25.75 3.98 14.77
CA ALA A 485 -26.81 3.22 14.13
C ALA A 485 -28.22 3.59 14.65
N ASP A 486 -28.38 3.79 15.96
CA ASP A 486 -29.66 4.24 16.54
C ASP A 486 -30.00 5.66 16.05
N ALA A 487 -29.02 6.57 15.99
CA ALA A 487 -29.18 7.94 15.50
C ALA A 487 -29.58 7.97 14.01
N ALA A 488 -28.91 7.17 13.17
CA ALA A 488 -29.22 7.04 11.75
C ALA A 488 -30.62 6.42 11.50
N GLU A 489 -31.05 5.42 12.28
CA GLU A 489 -32.40 4.85 12.19
C GLU A 489 -33.48 5.87 12.63
N ASP A 490 -33.28 6.61 13.73
CA ASP A 490 -34.25 7.61 14.20
C ASP A 490 -34.32 8.86 13.29
N ALA A 491 -33.22 9.25 12.63
CA ALA A 491 -33.19 10.24 11.54
C ALA A 491 -33.81 9.73 10.21
N GLY A 492 -34.18 8.45 10.16
CA GLY A 492 -34.98 7.88 9.07
C GLY A 492 -34.18 7.51 7.82
N LEU A 493 -32.89 7.22 7.94
CA LEU A 493 -32.11 6.59 6.87
C LEU A 493 -32.66 5.18 6.57
N SER A 494 -32.42 4.71 5.36
CA SER A 494 -32.73 3.33 4.97
C SER A 494 -31.65 2.37 5.48
N ALA A 495 -32.02 1.10 5.67
CA ALA A 495 -31.13 0.08 6.21
C ALA A 495 -29.89 -0.25 5.34
N SER A 496 -29.79 0.29 4.12
CA SER A 496 -28.56 0.27 3.31
C SER A 496 -27.65 1.46 3.59
N GLU A 497 -28.21 2.63 3.88
CA GLU A 497 -27.47 3.85 4.20
C GLU A 497 -26.91 3.75 5.64
N VAL A 498 -27.68 3.19 6.58
CA VAL A 498 -27.20 2.88 7.95
C VAL A 498 -26.03 1.89 7.95
N ALA A 499 -26.04 0.90 7.05
CA ALA A 499 -24.96 -0.09 6.97
C ALA A 499 -23.65 0.50 6.42
N GLN A 500 -23.74 1.45 5.48
CA GLN A 500 -22.57 2.19 4.98
C GLN A 500 -21.97 3.10 6.06
N VAL A 501 -22.81 3.71 6.89
CA VAL A 501 -22.37 4.46 8.08
C VAL A 501 -21.67 3.55 9.10
N GLU A 502 -22.14 2.30 9.28
CA GLU A 502 -21.46 1.32 10.16
C GLU A 502 -20.12 0.83 9.60
N ASP A 503 -19.97 0.61 8.29
CA ASP A 503 -18.70 0.20 7.64
C ASP A 503 -17.60 1.24 7.81
N VAL A 504 -17.89 2.52 7.50
CA VAL A 504 -16.92 3.62 7.62
C VAL A 504 -16.37 3.74 9.05
N LEU A 505 -17.21 3.46 10.06
CA LEU A 505 -16.79 3.49 11.47
C LEU A 505 -16.00 2.25 11.89
N ALA A 506 -16.24 1.09 11.27
CA ALA A 506 -15.47 -0.12 11.52
C ALA A 506 -14.02 -0.02 11.02
N ALA A 507 -13.78 0.79 9.97
CA ALA A 507 -12.44 1.11 9.48
C ALA A 507 -11.67 2.12 10.37
N THR A 508 -12.32 2.79 11.34
CA THR A 508 -11.65 3.77 12.20
C THR A 508 -11.11 3.16 13.51
N PRO A 509 -9.81 3.32 13.84
CA PRO A 509 -9.28 2.88 15.13
C PRO A 509 -9.78 3.78 16.28
N SER A 510 -10.38 3.18 17.30
CA SER A 510 -10.88 3.91 18.47
C SER A 510 -9.83 4.05 19.57
N PHE A 511 -9.58 5.27 20.04
CA PHE A 511 -8.60 5.58 21.09
C PHE A 511 -9.27 5.97 22.43
N ASP A 512 -8.55 5.79 23.54
CA ASP A 512 -8.96 6.25 24.88
C ASP A 512 -8.45 7.67 25.20
N GLU A 513 -8.86 8.19 26.35
CA GLU A 513 -8.54 9.53 26.88
C GLU A 513 -7.03 9.85 27.01
N ASN A 514 -6.13 8.90 26.73
CA ASN A 514 -4.67 9.06 26.73
C ASN A 514 -4.02 8.77 25.37
N GLY A 515 -4.80 8.56 24.30
CA GLY A 515 -4.28 8.23 22.96
C GLY A 515 -3.80 6.78 22.83
N LEU A 516 -4.34 5.85 23.63
CA LEU A 516 -4.10 4.42 23.48
C LEU A 516 -5.31 3.74 22.86
N GLU A 517 -5.07 2.83 21.92
CA GLU A 517 -6.11 2.03 21.26
C GLU A 517 -6.99 1.30 22.29
N LEU A 518 -8.31 1.44 22.18
CA LEU A 518 -9.27 0.77 23.06
C LEU A 518 -9.35 -0.71 22.72
N ALA A 519 -9.15 -1.56 23.73
CA ALA A 519 -9.06 -3.01 23.55
C ALA A 519 -10.36 -3.64 23.02
N GLY A 520 -10.40 -3.86 21.69
CA GLY A 520 -11.42 -4.63 20.99
C GLY A 520 -11.38 -6.13 21.33
N HIS A 521 -12.27 -6.90 20.68
CA HIS A 521 -12.43 -8.32 21.00
C HIS A 521 -11.19 -9.17 20.66
N ASP A 522 -10.33 -8.64 19.78
CA ASP A 522 -9.20 -9.31 19.15
C ASP A 522 -7.84 -8.95 19.79
N ASN A 523 -7.77 -7.85 20.56
CA ASN A 523 -6.54 -7.41 21.26
C ASN A 523 -6.56 -7.73 22.78
N MET A 524 -7.34 -8.74 23.21
CA MET A 524 -7.44 -9.19 24.61
C MET A 524 -7.03 -10.67 24.77
N PRO A 525 -5.95 -11.00 25.52
CA PRO A 525 -5.57 -12.39 25.73
C PRO A 525 -6.62 -13.15 26.56
N GLU A 526 -7.02 -14.35 26.10
CA GLU A 526 -8.00 -15.22 26.75
C GLU A 526 -7.58 -15.68 28.17
N VAL A 527 -7.90 -14.88 29.21
CA VAL A 527 -7.51 -15.22 30.60
C VAL A 527 -8.70 -15.34 31.58
N TYR A 528 -9.92 -14.99 31.19
CA TYR A 528 -11.12 -15.10 32.06
C TYR A 528 -12.31 -15.86 31.46
N GLY A 529 -12.07 -17.13 31.12
CA GLY A 529 -13.14 -18.11 31.04
C GLY A 529 -13.78 -18.41 32.41
N GLU A 530 -15.10 -18.63 32.40
CA GLU A 530 -15.90 -19.31 33.43
C GLU A 530 -16.26 -18.55 34.75
N ILE A 531 -17.40 -17.81 34.72
CA ILE A 531 -18.31 -17.73 35.88
C ILE A 531 -19.73 -18.15 35.47
N THR A 532 -20.09 -19.40 35.79
CA THR A 532 -21.46 -19.91 35.66
C THR A 532 -22.38 -19.34 36.76
N GLY A 533 -23.55 -18.78 36.41
CA GLY A 533 -24.48 -18.18 37.40
C GLY A 533 -25.96 -18.19 36.99
N ASN A 534 -26.65 -19.33 37.15
CA ASN A 534 -28.09 -19.49 36.86
C ASN A 534 -29.01 -18.46 37.57
N TYR A 535 -29.92 -17.84 36.81
CA TYR A 535 -31.28 -17.54 37.28
C TYR A 535 -32.31 -17.83 36.17
N SER A 536 -33.39 -18.56 36.52
CA SER A 536 -34.37 -19.08 35.55
C SER A 536 -35.78 -19.22 36.12
N VAL A 537 -36.75 -18.45 35.59
CA VAL A 537 -38.23 -18.64 35.50
C VAL A 537 -38.69 -17.62 34.43
N GLY A 538 -39.68 -17.78 33.53
CA GLY A 538 -40.64 -18.85 33.19
C GLY A 538 -41.90 -18.18 32.57
N GLU A 539 -42.71 -18.77 31.69
CA GLU A 539 -42.84 -20.17 31.25
C GLU A 539 -42.75 -20.27 29.68
N GLU A 540 -43.46 -21.17 28.99
CA GLU A 540 -43.26 -21.52 27.55
C GLU A 540 -44.48 -21.16 26.64
N GLU A 541 -44.26 -20.70 25.40
CA GLU A 541 -45.00 -21.18 24.21
C GLU A 541 -44.33 -20.81 22.85
N GLU A 542 -44.41 -21.74 21.89
CA GLU A 542 -43.93 -21.73 20.48
C GLU A 542 -42.42 -21.54 20.17
N ALA A 543 -41.91 -22.36 19.25
CA ALA A 543 -40.51 -22.34 18.82
C ALA A 543 -40.27 -21.23 17.77
N PRO A 544 -39.27 -20.35 17.95
CA PRO A 544 -39.04 -19.24 17.02
C PRO A 544 -38.46 -19.72 15.68
N ALA A 545 -38.74 -18.96 14.62
CA ALA A 545 -38.12 -19.08 13.31
C ALA A 545 -36.57 -18.92 13.40
N PRO A 546 -35.80 -19.49 12.45
CA PRO A 546 -34.34 -19.43 12.47
C PRO A 546 -33.81 -17.98 12.54
N LYS A 547 -32.81 -17.77 13.42
CA LYS A 547 -32.29 -16.46 13.82
C LYS A 547 -30.95 -16.08 13.16
N THR A 548 -30.60 -16.65 12.02
CA THR A 548 -29.34 -16.31 11.31
C THR A 548 -29.60 -15.90 9.87
N THR A 549 -28.81 -14.96 9.37
CA THR A 549 -28.91 -14.39 8.01
C THR A 549 -28.78 -15.48 6.94
N LEU A 550 -27.82 -16.40 7.10
CA LEU A 550 -27.63 -17.60 6.27
C LEU A 550 -28.91 -18.45 6.14
N GLY A 551 -29.70 -18.56 7.22
CA GLY A 551 -30.97 -19.30 7.21
C GLY A 551 -32.07 -18.63 6.37
N ARG A 552 -32.09 -17.30 6.31
CA ARG A 552 -33.03 -16.54 5.46
C ARG A 552 -32.59 -16.55 4.00
N LEU A 553 -31.28 -16.47 3.74
CA LEU A 553 -30.70 -16.52 2.40
C LEU A 553 -31.02 -17.83 1.68
N ILE A 554 -30.88 -18.98 2.37
CA ILE A 554 -31.21 -20.31 1.83
C ILE A 554 -32.70 -20.45 1.45
N ASP A 555 -33.62 -19.77 2.15
CA ASP A 555 -35.05 -19.79 1.81
C ASP A 555 -35.41 -18.74 0.73
N ALA A 556 -34.68 -17.63 0.63
CA ALA A 556 -34.77 -16.67 -0.48
C ALA A 556 -34.32 -17.31 -1.81
N ILE A 557 -33.18 -18.01 -1.83
CA ILE A 557 -32.66 -18.74 -2.99
C ILE A 557 -33.67 -19.82 -3.47
N LYS A 558 -34.30 -20.56 -2.55
CA LYS A 558 -35.39 -21.51 -2.89
C LYS A 558 -36.63 -20.82 -3.46
N SER A 559 -36.98 -19.64 -2.94
CA SER A 559 -38.11 -18.84 -3.46
C SER A 559 -37.83 -18.41 -4.91
N TYR A 560 -36.63 -17.93 -5.19
CA TYR A 560 -36.19 -17.49 -6.51
C TYR A 560 -36.19 -18.65 -7.53
N LEU A 561 -35.57 -19.78 -7.18
CA LEU A 561 -35.49 -20.97 -8.04
C LEU A 561 -36.84 -21.65 -8.33
N THR A 562 -37.91 -21.34 -7.59
CA THR A 562 -39.24 -21.94 -7.76
C THR A 562 -40.29 -21.01 -8.37
N THR A 563 -39.96 -19.74 -8.66
CA THR A 563 -40.93 -18.73 -9.14
C THR A 563 -40.73 -18.26 -10.58
N ALA A 564 -39.73 -18.77 -11.31
CA ALA A 564 -39.43 -18.39 -12.69
C ALA A 564 -40.63 -18.53 -13.67
N PRO A 565 -41.12 -17.44 -14.29
CA PRO A 565 -42.20 -17.50 -15.27
C PRO A 565 -41.67 -17.85 -16.68
N SER A 566 -42.19 -18.93 -17.25
CA SER A 566 -41.76 -19.45 -18.56
C SER A 566 -42.34 -18.66 -19.75
N SER A 567 -41.61 -17.69 -20.33
CA SER A 567 -41.51 -17.39 -21.79
C SER A 567 -40.80 -16.04 -22.07
N PRO A 568 -39.97 -15.90 -23.12
CA PRO A 568 -39.19 -14.69 -23.40
C PRO A 568 -39.94 -13.62 -24.23
N SER A 569 -39.58 -12.35 -24.02
CA SER A 569 -40.06 -11.20 -24.82
C SER A 569 -38.91 -10.53 -25.57
N LEU A 570 -39.01 -10.44 -26.90
CA LEU A 570 -38.00 -9.86 -27.79
C LEU A 570 -38.33 -8.40 -28.17
N ARG A 571 -37.27 -7.63 -28.49
CA ARG A 571 -37.21 -6.28 -29.12
C ARG A 571 -37.21 -5.10 -28.11
N SER A 572 -36.40 -4.05 -28.31
CA SER A 572 -35.81 -3.54 -29.57
C SER A 572 -34.30 -3.24 -29.50
N ARG A 573 -33.61 -3.42 -30.64
CA ARG A 573 -32.24 -2.90 -30.89
C ARG A 573 -32.28 -1.46 -31.41
N PRO A 574 -31.21 -0.65 -31.22
CA PRO A 574 -30.90 0.46 -32.12
C PRO A 574 -30.55 -0.06 -33.52
N GLN A 575 -30.79 0.72 -34.57
CA GLN A 575 -30.41 0.36 -35.94
C GLN A 575 -29.23 1.21 -36.42
N CYS A 576 -28.25 0.56 -37.05
CA CYS A 576 -27.19 1.22 -37.79
C CYS A 576 -27.77 2.14 -38.89
N ALA A 577 -27.16 3.30 -39.09
CA ALA A 577 -27.38 4.14 -40.28
C ALA A 577 -26.20 3.98 -41.24
N THR A 578 -26.47 3.63 -42.49
CA THR A 578 -25.47 3.47 -43.55
C THR A 578 -25.26 4.78 -44.32
N SER A 579 -24.07 4.96 -44.89
CA SER A 579 -23.58 6.13 -45.62
C SER A 579 -24.49 6.66 -46.74
N ALA A 580 -24.35 7.97 -47.03
CA ALA A 580 -24.73 8.62 -48.28
C ALA A 580 -23.78 9.78 -48.58
#